data_AF-A0A2J8JAT9-F1
#
_entry.id   AF-A0A2J8JAT9-F1
#
_cell.length_a   1.000
_cell.length_b   1.000
_cell.length_c   1.000
_cell.angle_alpha   90.00
_cell.angle_beta   90.00
_cell.angle_gamma   90.00
#
_symmetry.space_group_name_H-M   'P 1'
#
loop_
_entity.id
_entity.type
_entity.pdbx_description
1 polymer ?
#
loop_
_entity_poly.entity_id
_entity_poly.type
_entity_poly.pdbx_seq_one_letter_code
_entity_poly.pdbx_strand_id
1 'polypeptide(L)'
;MLPKRSRRTVSKSIGPTCPFAGSCEVSKTQRRHCPACRLQKCLDAGMRKDMILSAEALALRRAKQAQRRAQQTPVQLSKEQEELIRTLLGAHTRHMGTMFEQFVQFRPPAHLFIHHQPLPTLAPVLPLVTHFADINTFMVLQVIKFTKDLPVFRSLPIEDQISLLKGAAVEICHIVLNTTFCLQTQNFLCGPLRYTIEDGAHDRPGVTQRDEIDQLQEEMALTLQSYIKGQQRRPRDRFLYAKLLGLLAELRSINEAYGYQIQHIQGLSAMMPLLQEICS
;
A
#
# COMPACT_ATOMS: atom_id res chain seq x y z
N MET A 1 -32.48 3.69 -19.41
CA MET A 1 -31.45 4.39 -20.23
C MET A 1 -30.71 3.40 -21.12
N LEU A 2 -30.43 3.75 -22.39
CA LEU A 2 -29.74 2.86 -23.33
C LEU A 2 -28.27 2.56 -22.94
N PRO A 3 -27.75 1.33 -23.16
CA PRO A 3 -26.34 0.98 -22.97
C PRO A 3 -25.41 1.90 -23.76
N LYS A 4 -24.20 2.20 -23.24
CA LYS A 4 -23.21 3.10 -23.88
C LYS A 4 -22.93 2.79 -25.37
N ARG A 5 -23.10 1.54 -25.81
CA ARG A 5 -22.90 1.14 -27.22
C ARG A 5 -24.13 1.40 -28.08
N SER A 6 -25.34 1.09 -27.61
CA SER A 6 -26.60 1.39 -28.31
C SER A 6 -26.87 2.91 -28.42
N ARG A 7 -26.31 3.72 -27.50
CA ARG A 7 -26.30 5.19 -27.58
C ARG A 7 -25.57 5.75 -28.81
N ARG A 8 -24.46 5.13 -29.23
CA ARG A 8 -23.71 5.54 -30.44
C ARG A 8 -24.46 5.20 -31.73
N THR A 9 -25.27 4.15 -31.67
CA THR A 9 -26.07 3.65 -32.79
C THR A 9 -27.30 4.51 -33.06
N VAL A 10 -27.95 5.03 -32.01
CA VAL A 10 -29.13 5.92 -32.11
C VAL A 10 -28.75 7.36 -32.51
N SER A 11 -27.50 7.77 -32.29
CA SER A 11 -27.01 9.12 -32.64
C SER A 11 -26.63 9.29 -34.12
N LYS A 12 -26.65 8.22 -34.93
CA LYS A 12 -26.40 8.28 -36.39
C LYS A 12 -27.75 8.37 -37.12
N SER A 13 -27.83 9.21 -38.16
CA SER A 13 -29.04 9.43 -38.96
C SER A 13 -29.55 8.17 -39.66
N ILE A 14 -28.65 7.23 -39.98
CA ILE A 14 -28.97 5.92 -40.55
C ILE A 14 -28.78 4.86 -39.47
N GLY A 15 -29.89 4.26 -39.03
CA GLY A 15 -29.88 3.14 -38.09
C GLY A 15 -29.26 1.88 -38.72
N PRO A 16 -28.73 0.94 -37.92
CA PRO A 16 -28.19 -0.30 -38.44
C PRO A 16 -29.30 -1.19 -39.00
N THR A 17 -29.09 -1.73 -40.18
CA THR A 17 -29.97 -2.75 -40.78
C THR A 17 -29.49 -4.14 -40.36
N CYS A 18 -30.43 -5.07 -40.17
CA CYS A 18 -30.08 -6.47 -39.95
C CYS A 18 -29.58 -7.07 -41.28
N PRO A 19 -28.39 -7.69 -41.34
CA PRO A 19 -27.94 -8.38 -42.55
C PRO A 19 -28.60 -9.76 -42.74
N PHE A 20 -29.49 -10.15 -41.82
CA PHE A 20 -30.22 -11.42 -41.80
C PHE A 20 -31.74 -11.14 -41.79
N ALA A 21 -32.54 -12.06 -41.23
CA ALA A 21 -34.01 -11.98 -41.20
C ALA A 21 -34.61 -11.08 -40.09
N GLY A 22 -33.81 -10.25 -39.41
CA GLY A 22 -34.33 -9.38 -38.33
C GLY A 22 -34.63 -10.07 -36.99
N SER A 23 -34.43 -11.39 -36.88
CA SER A 23 -34.77 -12.21 -35.70
C SER A 23 -33.56 -12.81 -34.97
N CYS A 24 -32.36 -12.21 -35.10
CA CYS A 24 -31.14 -12.77 -34.52
C CYS A 24 -31.20 -12.89 -32.99
N GLU A 25 -30.73 -14.02 -32.46
CA GLU A 25 -30.62 -14.23 -31.02
C GLU A 25 -29.57 -13.29 -30.39
N VAL A 26 -29.94 -12.60 -29.30
CA VAL A 26 -29.07 -11.66 -28.59
C VAL A 26 -28.72 -12.22 -27.21
N SER A 27 -27.57 -12.91 -27.12
CA SER A 27 -26.98 -13.49 -25.92
C SER A 27 -25.66 -12.81 -25.50
N LYS A 28 -25.07 -13.17 -24.34
CA LYS A 28 -23.82 -12.55 -23.84
C LYS A 28 -22.66 -12.67 -24.84
N THR A 29 -22.54 -13.81 -25.51
CA THR A 29 -21.52 -14.13 -26.50
C THR A 29 -21.86 -13.55 -27.88
N GLN A 30 -23.14 -13.62 -28.29
CA GLN A 30 -23.54 -13.30 -29.67
C GLN A 30 -24.03 -11.85 -29.90
N ARG A 31 -24.23 -11.04 -28.85
CA ARG A 31 -24.69 -9.63 -28.92
C ARG A 31 -23.86 -8.66 -29.76
N ARG A 32 -22.78 -9.09 -30.40
CA ARG A 32 -21.97 -8.28 -31.32
C ARG A 32 -22.27 -8.58 -32.80
N HIS A 33 -22.89 -9.72 -33.12
CA HIS A 33 -23.13 -10.18 -34.48
C HIS A 33 -24.17 -9.33 -35.24
N CYS A 34 -25.21 -8.86 -34.55
CA CYS A 34 -26.22 -8.01 -35.17
C CYS A 34 -26.52 -6.76 -34.32
N PRO A 35 -26.00 -5.58 -34.71
CA PRO A 35 -26.30 -4.31 -34.04
C PRO A 35 -27.78 -3.91 -34.12
N ALA A 36 -28.48 -4.30 -35.19
CA ALA A 36 -29.89 -3.99 -35.41
C ALA A 36 -30.81 -4.73 -34.42
N CYS A 37 -30.77 -6.06 -34.39
CA CYS A 37 -31.56 -6.87 -33.45
C CYS A 37 -31.19 -6.58 -31.99
N ARG A 38 -29.93 -6.23 -31.71
CA ARG A 38 -29.52 -5.75 -30.38
C ARG A 38 -30.21 -4.44 -30.00
N LEU A 39 -30.26 -3.47 -30.92
CA LEU A 39 -30.92 -2.20 -30.66
C LEU A 39 -32.42 -2.41 -30.46
N GLN A 40 -33.06 -3.25 -31.29
CA GLN A 40 -34.48 -3.59 -31.17
C GLN A 40 -34.79 -4.19 -29.80
N LYS A 41 -34.05 -5.22 -29.37
CA LYS A 41 -34.20 -5.82 -28.04
C LYS A 41 -34.00 -4.82 -26.89
N CYS A 42 -33.18 -3.78 -27.07
CA CYS A 42 -33.05 -2.71 -26.08
C CYS A 42 -34.33 -1.85 -26.00
N LEU A 43 -34.94 -1.54 -27.15
CA LEU A 43 -36.19 -0.78 -27.22
C LEU A 43 -37.36 -1.61 -26.66
N ASP A 44 -37.44 -2.90 -27.01
CA ASP A 44 -38.47 -3.83 -26.52
C ASP A 44 -38.39 -4.01 -25.00
N ALA A 45 -37.19 -3.93 -24.42
CA ALA A 45 -36.98 -3.89 -22.98
C ALA A 45 -37.31 -2.53 -22.33
N GLY A 46 -37.99 -1.63 -23.04
CA GLY A 46 -38.48 -0.34 -22.53
C GLY A 46 -37.44 0.79 -22.54
N MET A 47 -36.31 0.64 -23.24
CA MET A 47 -35.30 1.72 -23.28
C MET A 47 -35.70 2.83 -24.24
N ARG A 48 -35.93 4.01 -23.68
CA ARG A 48 -36.32 5.22 -24.40
C ARG A 48 -35.15 5.95 -25.08
N LYS A 49 -35.31 6.30 -26.37
CA LYS A 49 -34.32 7.02 -27.19
C LYS A 49 -34.18 8.49 -26.78
N ASP A 50 -35.30 9.10 -26.41
CA ASP A 50 -35.44 10.47 -25.92
C ASP A 50 -34.77 10.70 -24.54
N MET A 51 -34.45 9.62 -23.82
CA MET A 51 -33.64 9.67 -22.59
C MET A 51 -32.13 9.66 -22.87
N ILE A 52 -31.71 9.79 -24.13
CA ILE A 52 -30.32 10.05 -24.53
C ILE A 52 -30.13 11.57 -24.64
N LEU A 53 -29.16 12.11 -23.91
CA LEU A 53 -28.72 13.50 -24.07
C LEU A 53 -28.40 13.79 -25.54
N SER A 54 -28.99 14.84 -26.10
CA SER A 54 -28.66 15.33 -27.43
C SER A 54 -27.18 15.70 -27.53
N ALA A 55 -26.64 15.76 -28.76
CA ALA A 55 -25.27 16.19 -28.99
C ALA A 55 -25.02 17.59 -28.40
N GLU A 56 -26.00 18.48 -28.55
CA GLU A 56 -26.03 19.83 -27.96
C GLU A 56 -26.02 19.80 -26.44
N ALA A 57 -26.87 18.99 -25.81
CA ALA A 57 -26.91 18.88 -24.35
C ALA A 57 -25.62 18.29 -23.78
N LEU A 58 -24.96 17.38 -24.50
CA LEU A 58 -23.66 16.82 -24.13
C LEU A 58 -22.54 17.85 -24.30
N ALA A 59 -22.55 18.63 -25.38
CA ALA A 59 -21.62 19.73 -25.62
C ALA A 59 -21.74 20.81 -24.54
N LEU A 60 -22.98 21.21 -24.20
CA LEU A 60 -23.25 22.16 -23.12
C LEU A 60 -22.76 21.66 -21.76
N ARG A 61 -22.95 20.37 -21.46
CA ARG A 61 -22.43 19.75 -20.22
C ARG A 61 -20.92 19.77 -20.17
N ARG A 62 -20.24 19.48 -21.29
CA ARG A 62 -18.77 19.52 -21.40
C ARG A 62 -18.25 20.94 -21.27
N ALA A 63 -18.90 21.92 -21.90
CA ALA A 63 -18.56 23.34 -21.79
C ALA A 63 -18.70 23.84 -20.34
N LYS A 64 -19.83 23.57 -19.68
CA LYS A 64 -20.01 23.89 -18.24
C LYS A 64 -18.97 23.22 -17.35
N GLN A 65 -18.56 21.99 -17.66
CA GLN A 65 -17.53 21.28 -16.89
C GLN A 65 -16.12 21.84 -17.15
N ALA A 66 -15.81 22.23 -18.38
CA ALA A 66 -14.55 22.89 -18.72
C ALA A 66 -14.45 24.27 -18.06
N GLN A 67 -15.54 25.04 -18.08
CA GLN A 67 -15.63 26.36 -17.43
C GLN A 67 -15.46 26.24 -15.90
N ARG A 68 -16.11 25.27 -15.26
CA ARG A 68 -15.90 24.98 -13.82
C ARG A 68 -14.45 24.59 -13.49
N ARG A 69 -13.76 23.89 -14.39
CA ARG A 69 -12.34 23.54 -14.21
C ARG A 69 -11.40 24.73 -14.46
N ALA A 70 -11.74 25.61 -15.40
CA ALA A 70 -10.99 26.84 -15.65
C ALA A 70 -11.13 27.85 -14.50
N GLN A 71 -12.27 27.81 -13.79
CA GLN A 71 -12.53 28.61 -12.58
C GLN A 71 -11.99 27.97 -11.30
N GLN A 72 -11.51 26.72 -11.34
CA GLN A 72 -10.83 26.13 -10.19
C GLN A 72 -9.41 26.70 -10.13
N THR A 73 -9.16 27.51 -9.09
CA THR A 73 -7.81 27.91 -8.72
C THR A 73 -6.99 26.65 -8.42
N PRO A 74 -5.75 26.52 -8.95
CA PRO A 74 -4.84 25.47 -8.51
C PRO A 74 -4.72 25.52 -6.99
N VAL A 75 -4.76 24.37 -6.33
CA VAL A 75 -4.44 24.30 -4.90
C VAL A 75 -2.97 24.68 -4.77
N GLN A 76 -2.71 25.89 -4.25
CA GLN A 76 -1.36 26.36 -3.92
C GLN A 76 -1.13 26.12 -2.43
N LEU A 77 0.05 25.60 -2.10
CA LEU A 77 0.47 25.40 -0.72
C LEU A 77 0.76 26.77 -0.09
N SER A 78 0.42 26.94 1.19
CA SER A 78 0.87 28.10 1.95
C SER A 78 2.38 28.01 2.22
N LYS A 79 3.04 29.14 2.50
CA LYS A 79 4.48 29.16 2.82
C LYS A 79 4.80 28.27 4.03
N GLU A 80 3.90 28.25 5.02
CA GLU A 80 4.00 27.43 6.22
C GLU A 80 3.89 25.93 5.87
N GLN A 81 3.01 25.56 4.94
CA GLN A 81 2.88 24.18 4.47
C GLN A 81 4.13 23.71 3.71
N GLU A 82 4.68 24.56 2.84
CA GLU A 82 5.92 24.26 2.11
C GLU A 82 7.11 24.06 3.05
N GLU A 83 7.23 24.90 4.08
CA GLU A 83 8.29 24.78 5.09
C GLU A 83 8.14 23.50 5.93
N LEU A 84 6.90 23.16 6.31
CA LEU A 84 6.63 21.92 7.02
C LEU A 84 7.00 20.69 6.17
N ILE A 85 6.60 20.68 4.88
CA ILE A 85 6.95 19.59 3.96
C ILE A 85 8.47 19.48 3.81
N ARG A 86 9.18 20.61 3.65
CA ARG A 86 10.64 20.63 3.55
C ARG A 86 11.30 20.07 4.81
N THR A 87 10.80 20.45 5.98
CA THR A 87 11.29 19.97 7.27
C THR A 87 11.10 18.46 7.41
N LEU A 88 9.88 17.96 7.13
CA LEU A 88 9.55 16.53 7.20
C LEU A 88 10.40 15.70 6.23
N LEU A 89 10.51 16.11 4.97
CA LEU A 89 11.30 15.40 3.96
C LEU A 89 12.79 15.44 4.30
N GLY A 90 13.30 16.58 4.77
CA GLY A 90 14.69 16.71 5.20
C GLY A 90 15.03 15.79 6.38
N ALA A 91 14.18 15.78 7.41
CA ALA A 91 14.34 14.91 8.57
C ALA A 91 14.25 13.42 8.19
N HIS A 92 13.25 13.05 7.38
CA HIS A 92 13.09 11.67 6.89
C HIS A 92 14.31 11.23 6.09
N THR A 93 14.80 12.06 5.17
CA THR A 93 15.97 11.72 4.34
C THR A 93 17.23 11.51 5.19
N ARG A 94 17.45 12.36 6.21
CA ARG A 94 18.63 12.25 7.09
C ARG A 94 18.65 10.99 7.94
N HIS A 95 17.50 10.62 8.52
CA HIS A 95 17.44 9.55 9.53
C HIS A 95 16.94 8.22 8.99
N MET A 96 16.10 8.23 7.95
CA MET A 96 15.48 7.02 7.37
C MET A 96 15.98 6.71 5.95
N GLY A 97 16.43 7.71 5.19
CA GLY A 97 16.79 7.54 3.79
C GLY A 97 17.93 6.55 3.53
N THR A 98 18.95 6.54 4.40
CA THR A 98 20.14 5.68 4.28
C THR A 98 20.31 4.71 5.44
N MET A 99 19.30 4.59 6.32
CA MET A 99 19.43 3.79 7.54
C MET A 99 19.72 2.30 7.25
N PHE A 100 19.14 1.76 6.18
CA PHE A 100 19.30 0.35 5.81
C PHE A 100 20.71 0.01 5.33
N GLU A 101 21.45 0.97 4.77
CA GLU A 101 22.85 0.74 4.36
C GLU A 101 23.74 0.48 5.57
N GLN A 102 23.33 0.94 6.76
CA GLN A 102 24.08 0.76 8.01
C GLN A 102 23.84 -0.60 8.65
N PHE A 103 22.90 -1.41 8.14
CA PHE A 103 22.58 -2.71 8.74
C PHE A 103 23.78 -3.67 8.76
N VAL A 104 24.72 -3.52 7.82
CA VAL A 104 25.99 -4.28 7.78
C VAL A 104 26.87 -4.09 9.02
N GLN A 105 26.67 -3.01 9.76
CA GLN A 105 27.45 -2.71 10.97
C GLN A 105 27.05 -3.62 12.15
N PHE A 106 25.88 -4.27 12.09
CA PHE A 106 25.31 -5.07 13.17
C PHE A 106 25.58 -6.58 13.00
N ARG A 107 26.76 -6.94 12.48
CA ARG A 107 27.23 -8.33 12.32
C ARG A 107 26.18 -9.28 11.72
N PRO A 108 25.61 -8.96 10.53
CA PRO A 108 24.64 -9.83 9.87
C PRO A 108 25.22 -11.23 9.60
N PRO A 109 24.40 -12.30 9.76
CA PRO A 109 24.76 -13.63 9.29
C PRO A 109 25.16 -13.65 7.81
N ALA A 110 26.14 -14.50 7.47
CA ALA A 110 26.71 -14.56 6.12
C ALA A 110 25.67 -14.83 5.01
N HIS A 111 24.61 -15.60 5.30
CA HIS A 111 23.59 -15.94 4.31
C HIS A 111 22.81 -14.71 3.81
N LEU A 112 22.72 -13.63 4.60
CA LEU A 112 22.04 -12.39 4.22
C LEU A 112 22.77 -11.63 3.09
N PHE A 113 24.03 -11.96 2.82
CA PHE A 113 24.81 -11.40 1.70
C PHE A 113 24.72 -12.24 0.43
N ILE A 114 24.21 -13.47 0.50
CA ILE A 114 24.28 -14.42 -0.60
C ILE A 114 22.99 -14.33 -1.44
N HIS A 115 23.12 -13.88 -2.69
CA HIS A 115 21.96 -13.65 -3.58
C HIS A 115 21.35 -14.95 -4.17
N HIS A 116 22.01 -16.09 -4.02
CA HIS A 116 21.58 -17.37 -4.57
C HIS A 116 22.14 -18.56 -3.76
N GLN A 117 21.47 -19.00 -2.69
CA GLN A 117 21.42 -20.41 -2.28
C GLN A 117 20.29 -20.64 -1.27
N PRO A 118 19.62 -21.82 -1.28
CA PRO A 118 18.74 -22.20 -0.19
C PRO A 118 19.54 -22.31 1.11
N LEU A 119 18.95 -21.83 2.20
CA LEU A 119 19.54 -21.84 3.54
C LEU A 119 19.98 -23.28 3.90
N PRO A 120 21.22 -23.50 4.39
CA PRO A 120 21.54 -24.78 5.01
C PRO A 120 20.65 -24.95 6.24
N THR A 121 19.97 -26.09 6.35
CA THR A 121 18.97 -26.48 7.36
C THR A 121 19.41 -26.37 8.84
N LEU A 122 20.62 -25.89 9.14
CA LEU A 122 21.22 -25.81 10.46
C LEU A 122 22.04 -24.51 10.68
N ALA A 123 21.60 -23.37 10.14
CA ALA A 123 22.20 -22.09 10.53
C ALA A 123 21.89 -21.79 12.02
N PRO A 124 22.87 -21.38 12.84
CA PRO A 124 22.61 -21.04 14.24
C PRO A 124 21.64 -19.85 14.32
N VAL A 125 20.50 -20.08 14.98
CA VAL A 125 19.38 -19.13 15.15
C VAL A 125 19.77 -17.89 15.96
N LEU A 126 20.60 -18.07 16.99
CA LEU A 126 20.93 -17.02 17.96
C LEU A 126 21.61 -15.79 17.32
N PRO A 127 22.61 -15.93 16.41
CA PRO A 127 23.18 -14.81 15.64
C PRO A 127 22.18 -13.96 14.86
N LEU A 128 21.13 -14.57 14.30
CA LEU A 128 20.12 -13.87 13.51
C LEU A 128 19.17 -13.06 14.41
N VAL A 129 18.75 -13.65 15.55
CA VAL A 129 17.93 -12.95 16.55
C VAL A 129 18.67 -11.75 17.14
N THR A 130 19.97 -11.90 17.47
CA THR A 130 20.77 -10.77 17.97
C THR A 130 20.94 -9.68 16.91
N HIS A 131 21.13 -10.07 15.64
CA HIS A 131 21.20 -9.11 14.54
C HIS A 131 19.87 -8.34 14.40
N PHE A 132 18.74 -9.04 14.45
CA PHE A 132 17.43 -8.38 14.43
C PHE A 132 17.22 -7.45 15.62
N ALA A 133 17.67 -7.85 16.80
CA ALA A 133 17.60 -7.01 17.99
C ALA A 133 18.37 -5.70 17.84
N ASP A 134 19.58 -5.78 17.33
CA ASP A 134 20.43 -4.61 17.10
C ASP A 134 19.83 -3.67 16.04
N ILE A 135 19.42 -4.20 14.89
CA ILE A 135 18.88 -3.35 13.82
C ILE A 135 17.55 -2.73 14.23
N ASN A 136 16.65 -3.44 14.92
CA ASN A 136 15.38 -2.88 15.39
C ASN A 136 15.60 -1.75 16.40
N THR A 137 16.53 -1.94 17.34
CA THR A 137 16.94 -0.88 18.28
C THR A 137 17.46 0.34 17.52
N PHE A 138 18.31 0.11 16.52
CA PHE A 138 18.80 1.18 15.66
C PHE A 138 17.67 1.88 14.88
N MET A 139 16.71 1.15 14.32
CA MET A 139 15.57 1.73 13.61
C MET A 139 14.77 2.65 14.52
N VAL A 140 14.44 2.18 15.72
CA VAL A 140 13.76 2.98 16.74
C VAL A 140 14.54 4.26 17.07
N LEU A 141 15.86 4.17 17.25
CA LEU A 141 16.70 5.34 17.50
C LEU A 141 16.65 6.33 16.33
N GLN A 142 16.57 5.86 15.09
CA GLN A 142 16.39 6.74 13.92
C GLN A 142 15.01 7.41 13.91
N VAL A 143 13.95 6.71 14.34
CA VAL A 143 12.63 7.33 14.53
C VAL A 143 12.68 8.42 15.59
N ILE A 144 13.34 8.19 16.73
CA ILE A 144 13.51 9.20 17.79
C ILE A 144 14.31 10.41 17.28
N LYS A 145 15.37 10.19 16.50
CA LYS A 145 16.14 11.30 15.89
C LYS A 145 15.30 12.06 14.87
N PHE A 146 14.50 11.36 14.06
CA PHE A 146 13.56 11.95 13.13
C PHE A 146 12.56 12.85 13.84
N THR A 147 11.91 12.40 14.91
CA THR A 147 10.92 13.20 15.64
C THR A 147 11.55 14.41 16.33
N LYS A 148 12.80 14.29 16.82
CA LYS A 148 13.57 15.40 17.38
C LYS A 148 13.92 16.48 16.37
N ASP A 149 13.95 16.19 15.07
CA ASP A 149 14.16 17.20 14.03
C ASP A 149 12.87 17.97 13.67
N LEU A 150 11.71 17.58 14.22
CA LEU A 150 10.42 18.22 13.94
C LEU A 150 10.09 19.28 15.00
N PRO A 151 10.04 20.58 14.65
CA PRO A 151 9.76 21.65 15.62
C PRO A 151 8.44 21.47 16.37
N VAL A 152 7.40 21.03 15.67
CA VAL A 152 6.06 20.79 16.24
C VAL A 152 6.07 19.66 17.27
N PHE A 153 6.85 18.60 17.03
CA PHE A 153 6.99 17.50 17.99
C PHE A 153 7.77 17.95 19.23
N ARG A 154 8.89 18.68 19.03
CA ARG A 154 9.69 19.21 20.14
C ARG A 154 8.94 20.17 21.05
N SER A 155 7.93 20.87 20.52
CA SER A 155 7.11 21.80 21.31
C SER A 155 6.09 21.11 22.22
N LEU A 156 5.86 19.80 22.05
CA LEU A 156 4.94 19.04 22.90
C LEU A 156 5.53 18.80 24.30
N PRO A 157 4.68 18.63 25.33
CA PRO A 157 5.10 18.11 26.62
C PRO A 157 5.89 16.79 26.49
N ILE A 158 6.86 16.57 27.38
CA ILE A 158 7.72 15.37 27.31
C ILE A 158 6.91 14.07 27.41
N GLU A 159 5.86 14.05 28.24
CA GLU A 159 4.94 12.91 28.39
C GLU A 159 4.20 12.59 27.09
N ASP A 160 3.79 13.62 26.34
CA ASP A 160 3.13 13.46 25.05
C ASP A 160 4.12 12.96 24.00
N GLN A 161 5.36 13.47 24.00
CA GLN A 161 6.41 12.97 23.11
C GLN A 161 6.69 11.48 23.35
N ILE A 162 6.79 11.06 24.62
CA ILE A 162 6.99 9.65 25.00
C ILE A 162 5.78 8.82 24.55
N SER A 163 4.57 9.25 24.87
CA SER A 163 3.33 8.52 24.51
C SER A 163 3.17 8.34 23.00
N LEU A 164 3.46 9.39 22.22
CA LEU A 164 3.44 9.32 20.76
C LEU A 164 4.51 8.38 20.20
N LEU A 165 5.72 8.38 20.76
CA LEU A 165 6.78 7.47 20.35
C LEU A 165 6.43 6.02 20.69
N LYS A 166 5.89 5.74 21.88
CA LYS A 166 5.40 4.41 22.26
C LYS A 166 4.32 3.92 21.30
N GLY A 167 3.35 4.78 20.97
CA GLY A 167 2.24 4.43 20.10
C GLY A 167 2.60 4.24 18.62
N ALA A 168 3.67 4.87 18.11
CA ALA A 168 3.92 4.93 16.67
C ALA A 168 5.30 4.44 16.21
N ALA A 169 6.31 4.31 17.08
CA ALA A 169 7.68 4.04 16.63
C ALA A 169 7.81 2.70 15.89
N VAL A 170 7.14 1.66 16.39
CA VAL A 170 7.14 0.33 15.76
C VAL A 170 6.40 0.36 14.42
N GLU A 171 5.25 1.03 14.35
CA GLU A 171 4.49 1.19 13.10
C GLU A 171 5.32 1.92 12.04
N ILE A 172 6.04 2.98 12.42
CA ILE A 172 6.93 3.72 11.53
C ILE A 172 8.06 2.81 11.03
N CYS A 173 8.68 2.01 11.91
CA CYS A 173 9.71 1.05 11.50
C CYS A 173 9.17 0.04 10.48
N HIS A 174 7.95 -0.48 10.71
CA HIS A 174 7.30 -1.39 9.76
C HIS A 174 7.01 -0.72 8.41
N ILE A 175 6.47 0.50 8.41
CA ILE A 175 6.20 1.24 7.16
C ILE A 175 7.50 1.41 6.38
N VAL A 176 8.56 1.90 7.03
CA VAL A 176 9.83 2.21 6.38
C VAL A 176 10.50 0.92 5.87
N LEU A 177 10.51 -0.16 6.65
CA LEU A 177 11.03 -1.47 6.23
C LEU A 177 10.26 -2.01 5.02
N ASN A 178 8.93 -1.92 5.01
CA ASN A 178 8.10 -2.39 3.90
C ASN A 178 8.36 -1.63 2.59
N THR A 179 8.91 -0.41 2.64
CA THR A 179 9.34 0.29 1.40
C THR A 179 10.51 -0.41 0.68
N THR A 180 11.22 -1.30 1.37
CA THR A 180 12.34 -2.09 0.81
C THR A 180 11.90 -3.45 0.24
N PHE A 181 10.62 -3.82 0.37
CA PHE A 181 10.12 -5.12 -0.07
C PHE A 181 9.95 -5.21 -1.59
N CYS A 182 10.60 -6.20 -2.20
CA CYS A 182 10.52 -6.48 -3.63
C CYS A 182 9.52 -7.60 -3.90
N LEU A 183 8.37 -7.26 -4.50
CA LEU A 183 7.33 -8.24 -4.83
C LEU A 183 7.77 -9.33 -5.81
N GLN A 184 8.69 -9.03 -6.74
CA GLN A 184 9.14 -10.04 -7.71
C GLN A 184 9.93 -11.16 -7.03
N THR A 185 10.75 -10.80 -6.05
CA THR A 185 11.68 -11.73 -5.42
C THR A 185 11.18 -12.22 -4.05
N GLN A 186 10.17 -11.57 -3.47
CA GLN A 186 9.66 -11.80 -2.11
C GLN A 186 10.73 -11.58 -1.03
N ASN A 187 11.55 -10.53 -1.18
CA ASN A 187 12.60 -10.20 -0.21
C ASN A 187 12.59 -8.72 0.15
N PHE A 188 13.08 -8.41 1.35
CA PHE A 188 13.45 -7.07 1.78
C PHE A 188 14.89 -6.77 1.34
N LEU A 189 15.08 -5.65 0.65
CA LEU A 189 16.37 -5.20 0.13
C LEU A 189 16.89 -4.03 0.97
N CYS A 190 17.62 -4.35 2.04
CA CYS A 190 18.08 -3.37 3.02
C CYS A 190 19.58 -3.09 2.80
N GLY A 191 19.88 -2.15 1.90
CA GLY A 191 21.24 -1.90 1.47
C GLY A 191 21.83 -3.15 0.79
N PRO A 192 22.99 -3.67 1.24
CA PRO A 192 23.59 -4.88 0.69
C PRO A 192 23.01 -6.18 1.28
N LEU A 193 22.10 -6.10 2.27
CA LEU A 193 21.50 -7.25 2.90
C LEU A 193 20.15 -7.59 2.28
N ARG A 194 19.90 -8.89 2.13
CA ARG A 194 18.65 -9.44 1.63
C ARG A 194 18.02 -10.30 2.71
N TYR A 195 16.81 -9.94 3.14
CA TYR A 195 16.02 -10.72 4.08
C TYR A 195 14.82 -11.34 3.35
N THR A 196 14.53 -12.58 3.68
CA THR A 196 13.34 -13.34 3.30
C THR A 196 12.27 -13.21 4.40
N ILE A 197 11.05 -13.64 4.09
CA ILE A 197 9.99 -13.78 5.11
C ILE A 197 10.38 -14.87 6.12
N GLU A 198 11.05 -15.92 5.65
CA GLU A 198 11.51 -17.06 6.45
C GLU A 198 12.54 -16.67 7.52
N ASP A 199 13.40 -15.68 7.25
CA ASP A 199 14.38 -15.19 8.23
C ASP A 199 13.72 -14.68 9.52
N GLY A 200 12.50 -14.14 9.43
CA GLY A 200 11.71 -13.71 10.60
C GLY A 200 10.91 -14.83 11.28
N ALA A 201 10.68 -15.94 10.58
CA ALA A 201 9.82 -17.06 10.97
C ALA A 201 10.60 -18.27 11.53
N HIS A 202 11.88 -18.44 11.17
CA HIS A 202 12.62 -19.62 11.55
C HIS A 202 13.00 -19.68 13.05
N ASP A 203 12.54 -20.77 13.67
CA ASP A 203 12.94 -21.37 14.93
C ASP A 203 13.17 -20.43 16.13
N ARG A 204 12.14 -19.70 16.53
CA ARG A 204 12.10 -19.13 17.88
C ARG A 204 11.79 -20.25 18.89
N PRO A 205 12.72 -20.64 19.79
CA PRO A 205 12.38 -21.57 20.87
C PRO A 205 11.33 -20.91 21.77
N GLY A 206 10.11 -21.44 21.75
CA GLY A 206 8.96 -20.92 22.51
C GLY A 206 7.72 -20.57 21.69
N VAL A 207 7.83 -20.46 20.36
CA VAL A 207 6.65 -20.26 19.49
C VAL A 207 5.99 -21.60 19.21
N THR A 208 4.80 -21.81 19.79
CA THR A 208 4.02 -23.05 19.69
C THR A 208 3.07 -23.07 18.47
N GLN A 209 2.64 -21.91 17.98
CA GLN A 209 1.66 -21.76 16.89
C GLN A 209 2.32 -21.31 15.58
N ARG A 210 3.29 -22.07 15.09
CA ARG A 210 4.09 -21.69 13.91
C ARG A 210 3.26 -21.63 12.63
N ASP A 211 2.41 -22.63 12.42
CA ASP A 211 1.55 -22.72 11.24
C ASP A 211 0.58 -21.53 11.15
N GLU A 212 0.06 -21.05 12.28
CA GLU A 212 -0.84 -19.89 12.32
C GLU A 212 -0.08 -18.59 11.97
N ILE A 213 1.17 -18.46 12.41
CA ILE A 213 2.01 -17.29 12.13
C ILE A 213 2.42 -17.27 10.66
N ASP A 214 2.81 -18.41 10.11
CA ASP A 214 3.16 -18.55 8.70
C ASP A 214 1.96 -18.25 7.80
N GLN A 215 0.78 -18.77 8.17
CA GLN A 215 -0.47 -18.48 7.46
C GLN A 215 -0.84 -16.99 7.50
N LEU A 216 -0.68 -16.34 8.66
CA LEU A 216 -0.93 -14.91 8.81
C LEU A 216 0.06 -14.06 8.00
N GLN A 217 1.35 -14.41 8.02
CA GLN A 217 2.38 -13.73 7.24
C GLN A 217 2.14 -13.88 5.73
N GLU A 218 1.75 -15.07 5.28
CA GLU A 218 1.38 -15.32 3.88
C GLU A 218 0.14 -14.53 3.48
N GLU A 219 -0.91 -14.52 4.30
CA GLU A 219 -2.12 -13.73 4.05
C GLU A 219 -1.82 -12.23 3.94
N MET A 220 -0.97 -11.71 4.82
CA MET A 220 -0.50 -10.32 4.76
C MET A 220 0.29 -10.05 3.48
N ALA A 221 1.24 -10.92 3.11
CA ALA A 221 2.04 -10.78 1.91
C ALA A 221 1.18 -10.81 0.63
N LEU A 222 0.20 -11.71 0.55
CA LEU A 222 -0.74 -11.83 -0.56
C LEU A 222 -1.72 -10.65 -0.63
N THR A 223 -2.15 -10.14 0.52
CA THR A 223 -3.02 -8.95 0.62
C THR A 223 -2.27 -7.71 0.13
N LEU A 224 -1.04 -7.50 0.60
CA LEU A 224 -0.17 -6.42 0.14
C LEU A 224 0.12 -6.54 -1.36
N GLN A 225 0.43 -7.75 -1.83
CA GLN A 225 0.66 -8.02 -3.26
C GLN A 225 -0.59 -7.69 -4.10
N SER A 226 -1.77 -8.13 -3.66
CA SER A 226 -3.05 -7.88 -4.33
C SER A 226 -3.40 -6.39 -4.34
N TYR A 227 -3.15 -5.70 -3.23
CA TYR A 227 -3.29 -4.26 -3.13
C TYR A 227 -2.41 -3.56 -4.16
N ILE A 228 -1.10 -3.86 -4.19
CA ILE A 228 -0.12 -3.25 -5.11
C ILE A 228 -0.47 -3.55 -6.58
N LYS A 229 -0.78 -4.80 -6.92
CA LYS A 229 -1.24 -5.19 -8.27
C LYS A 229 -2.53 -4.46 -8.65
N GLY A 230 -3.44 -4.27 -7.70
CA GLY A 230 -4.67 -3.50 -7.86
C GLY A 230 -4.46 -2.00 -8.06
N GLN A 231 -3.32 -1.45 -7.62
CA GLN A 231 -2.96 -0.04 -7.82
C GLN A 231 -2.40 0.25 -9.23
N GLN A 232 -1.82 -0.73 -9.94
CA GLN A 232 -1.08 -0.50 -11.19
C GLN A 232 -1.91 -0.08 -12.42
N ARG A 233 -3.21 0.20 -12.28
CA ARG A 233 -4.03 0.71 -13.38
C ARG A 233 -5.12 1.67 -12.94
N ARG A 234 -4.83 2.85 -12.38
CA ARG A 234 -5.80 3.96 -12.45
C ARG A 234 -5.17 5.36 -12.59
N PRO A 235 -5.78 6.22 -13.42
CA PRO A 235 -5.41 7.62 -13.52
C PRO A 235 -5.81 8.39 -12.24
N ARG A 236 -4.89 9.21 -11.71
CA ARG A 236 -5.10 10.30 -10.73
C ARG A 236 -5.36 9.90 -9.27
N ASP A 237 -4.33 10.10 -8.45
CA ASP A 237 -4.17 10.67 -7.09
C ASP A 237 -5.37 11.04 -6.20
N ARG A 238 -6.61 11.05 -6.70
CA ARG A 238 -7.82 11.51 -5.99
C ARG A 238 -8.12 10.72 -4.71
N PHE A 239 -7.72 9.46 -4.64
CA PHE A 239 -7.98 8.59 -3.48
C PHE A 239 -6.70 8.08 -2.83
N LEU A 240 -5.53 8.61 -3.21
CA LEU A 240 -4.26 8.16 -2.65
C LEU A 240 -4.20 8.41 -1.15
N TYR A 241 -4.59 9.61 -0.70
CA TYR A 241 -4.64 9.97 0.71
C TYR A 241 -5.56 9.04 1.54
N ALA A 242 -6.78 8.79 1.06
CA ALA A 242 -7.72 7.90 1.74
C ALA A 242 -7.19 6.46 1.84
N LYS A 243 -6.46 5.99 0.82
CA LYS A 243 -5.82 4.68 0.83
C LYS A 243 -4.65 4.62 1.82
N LEU A 244 -3.81 5.65 1.87
CA LEU A 244 -2.72 5.74 2.85
C LEU A 244 -3.26 5.70 4.29
N LEU A 245 -4.36 6.40 4.57
CA LEU A 245 -5.02 6.32 5.88
C LEU A 245 -5.59 4.93 6.19
N GLY A 246 -6.12 4.22 5.18
CA GLY A 246 -6.59 2.84 5.35
C GLY A 246 -5.47 1.87 5.75
N LEU A 247 -4.27 2.04 5.19
CA LEU A 247 -3.10 1.23 5.55
C LEU A 247 -2.68 1.42 7.02
N LEU A 248 -2.88 2.60 7.59
CA LEU A 248 -2.60 2.84 9.01
C LEU A 248 -3.53 2.02 9.93
N ALA A 249 -4.76 1.72 9.49
CA ALA A 249 -5.66 0.87 10.27
C ALA A 249 -5.24 -0.60 10.25
N GLU A 250 -4.80 -1.11 9.08
CA GLU A 250 -4.27 -2.47 8.95
C GLU A 250 -2.96 -2.65 9.75
N LEU A 251 -2.11 -1.63 9.79
CA LEU A 251 -0.87 -1.63 10.57
C LEU A 251 -1.09 -1.81 12.07
N ARG A 252 -2.21 -1.33 12.62
CA ARG A 252 -2.53 -1.52 14.05
C ARG A 252 -2.75 -2.98 14.40
N SER A 253 -3.52 -3.71 13.59
CA SER A 253 -3.72 -5.15 13.80
C SER A 253 -2.42 -5.94 13.67
N ILE A 254 -1.53 -5.54 12.74
CA ILE A 254 -0.20 -6.14 12.60
C ILE A 254 0.65 -5.85 13.85
N ASN A 255 0.58 -4.63 14.38
CA ASN A 255 1.36 -4.20 15.54
C ASN A 255 0.90 -4.91 16.83
N GLU A 256 -0.40 -5.15 16.99
CA GLU A 256 -0.96 -5.94 18.10
C GLU A 256 -0.44 -7.39 18.07
N ALA A 257 -0.44 -8.03 16.90
CA ALA A 257 0.12 -9.37 16.73
C ALA A 257 1.63 -9.41 16.99
N TYR A 258 2.37 -8.41 16.51
CA TYR A 258 3.81 -8.27 16.74
C TYR A 258 4.15 -8.06 18.22
N GLY A 259 3.40 -7.21 18.92
CA GLY A 259 3.53 -6.98 20.36
C GLY A 259 3.29 -8.25 21.17
N TYR A 260 2.28 -9.04 20.80
CA TYR A 260 2.05 -10.36 21.40
C TYR A 260 3.24 -11.29 21.19
N GLN A 261 3.79 -11.36 19.98
CA GLN A 261 4.96 -12.21 19.70
C GLN A 261 6.20 -11.78 20.49
N ILE A 262 6.50 -10.48 20.58
CA ILE A 262 7.64 -9.94 21.34
C ILE A 262 7.64 -10.42 22.80
N GLN A 263 6.47 -10.39 23.45
CA GLN A 263 6.34 -10.79 24.86
C GLN A 263 6.64 -12.27 25.09
N HIS A 264 6.53 -13.11 24.06
CA HIS A 264 6.76 -14.56 24.15
C HIS A 264 8.19 -14.97 23.77
N ILE A 265 9.06 -14.05 23.36
CA ILE A 265 10.47 -14.36 23.06
C ILE A 265 11.29 -14.31 24.34
N GLN A 266 11.73 -15.47 24.81
CA GLN A 266 12.59 -15.59 26.00
C GLN A 266 13.91 -14.83 25.82
N GLY A 267 14.27 -13.98 26.78
CA GLY A 267 15.51 -13.21 26.78
C GLY A 267 15.52 -11.97 25.90
N LEU A 268 14.46 -11.69 25.14
CA LEU A 268 14.39 -10.53 24.25
C LEU A 268 14.40 -9.20 25.00
N SER A 269 13.77 -9.14 26.18
CA SER A 269 13.79 -7.95 27.05
C SER A 269 15.21 -7.57 27.50
N ALA A 270 16.09 -8.56 27.65
CA ALA A 270 17.51 -8.33 27.97
C ALA A 270 18.32 -7.91 26.73
N MET A 271 17.92 -8.36 25.54
CA MET A 271 18.60 -8.02 24.28
C MET A 271 18.17 -6.66 23.72
N MET A 272 16.94 -6.22 23.99
CA MET A 272 16.32 -5.03 23.40
C MET A 272 15.57 -4.17 24.43
N PRO A 273 16.26 -3.62 25.44
CA PRO A 273 15.59 -2.89 26.52
C PRO A 273 14.80 -1.67 26.02
N LEU A 274 15.30 -0.98 24.99
CA LEU A 274 14.61 0.16 24.39
C LEU A 274 13.31 -0.24 23.67
N LEU A 275 13.31 -1.37 22.96
CA LEU A 275 12.09 -1.85 22.30
C LEU A 275 11.07 -2.33 23.35
N GLN A 276 11.53 -2.97 24.42
CA GLN A 276 10.68 -3.34 25.53
C GLN A 276 10.00 -2.12 26.16
N GLU A 277 10.73 -1.04 26.39
CA GLU A 277 10.17 0.21 26.95
C GLU A 277 9.15 0.87 26.02
N ILE A 278 9.36 0.77 24.70
CA ILE A 278 8.43 1.28 23.69
C ILE A 278 7.16 0.43 23.59
N CYS A 279 7.28 -0.88 23.71
CA CYS A 279 6.18 -1.84 23.60
C CYS A 279 5.44 -2.07 24.93
N SER A 280 5.95 -1.58 26.07
CA SER A 280 5.31 -1.61 27.40
C SER A 280 4.47 -0.37 27.66
#